data_AF-A0AAW2TMJ1-F1
#
_entry.id   AF-A0AAW2TMJ1-F1
#
_cell.length_a   1.000
_cell.length_b   1.000
_cell.length_c   1.000
_cell.angle_alpha   90.00
_cell.angle_beta   90.00
_cell.angle_gamma   90.00
#
_symmetry.space_group_name_H-M   'P 1'
#
loop_
_entity.id
_entity.type
_entity.pdbx_description
1 polymer ?
#
loop_
_entity_poly.entity_id
_entity_poly.type
_entity_poly.pdbx_seq_one_letter_code
_entity_poly.pdbx_strand_id
1 'polypeptide(L)'
;MKELVGKRSNDFTIDPDGILRFWDRLCVLAKQSIKDEILKEAHYSHYTLHPGGNKMYQDLKQSYWWNNMKRDIAEYVQKCMVCQQVKAEHQRPAGLLQPLPIPEWKWESITMDFVTGFPTTTKGHNAIWVVIDRLTKSAHFIAIKKSWPVTKLAETYVKKMSNYMEFLLTSFLIVILGSHLDCGNEYKTILEASYNLVPHPIRKPTDSPREPF
;
A
#
# COMPACT_ATOMS: atom_id res chain seq x y z
N MET A 1 -35.76 36.71 -8.35
CA MET A 1 -36.00 35.72 -9.43
C MET A 1 -35.60 36.36 -10.75
N LYS A 2 -34.30 36.37 -11.07
CA LYS A 2 -33.74 36.70 -12.40
C LYS A 2 -32.25 36.32 -12.41
N GLU A 3 -31.81 35.84 -13.57
CA GLU A 3 -30.47 35.37 -13.96
C GLU A 3 -30.12 33.90 -13.71
N LEU A 4 -30.70 33.05 -14.57
CA LEU A 4 -30.03 31.88 -15.15
C LEU A 4 -30.51 31.74 -16.61
N VAL A 5 -30.05 32.63 -17.50
CA VAL A 5 -30.17 32.42 -18.95
C VAL A 5 -28.78 32.08 -19.46
N GLY A 6 -28.58 30.84 -19.93
CA GLY A 6 -27.39 30.51 -20.70
C GLY A 6 -26.67 29.20 -20.38
N LYS A 7 -27.37 28.07 -20.30
CA LYS A 7 -26.90 26.76 -20.81
C LYS A 7 -28.07 25.77 -20.75
N ARG A 8 -28.30 25.06 -21.86
CA ARG A 8 -29.38 24.06 -22.01
C ARG A 8 -29.36 23.10 -20.82
N SER A 9 -30.45 23.06 -20.06
CA SER A 9 -30.62 22.28 -18.85
C SER A 9 -31.60 21.14 -19.12
N ASN A 10 -31.08 19.97 -19.50
CA ASN A 10 -31.85 18.71 -19.46
C ASN A 10 -31.68 17.98 -18.11
N ASP A 11 -31.02 18.62 -17.15
CA ASP A 11 -30.48 17.95 -15.96
C ASP A 11 -31.21 18.32 -14.66
N PHE A 12 -32.03 19.38 -14.70
CA PHE A 12 -32.80 19.85 -13.56
C PHE A 12 -34.28 19.52 -13.77
N THR A 13 -34.89 18.87 -12.77
CA THR A 13 -36.31 18.51 -12.76
C THR A 13 -36.98 19.13 -11.54
N ILE A 14 -38.27 19.44 -11.65
CA ILE A 14 -39.09 19.91 -10.52
C ILE A 14 -40.12 18.82 -10.25
N ASP A 15 -40.13 18.31 -9.03
CA ASP A 15 -41.12 17.32 -8.59
C ASP A 15 -42.51 17.96 -8.45
N PRO A 16 -43.59 17.16 -8.46
CA PRO A 16 -44.96 17.65 -8.25
C PRO A 16 -45.12 18.46 -6.95
N ASP A 17 -44.30 18.17 -5.95
CA ASP A 17 -44.26 18.86 -4.65
C ASP A 17 -43.49 20.20 -4.68
N GLY A 18 -43.04 20.64 -5.86
CA GLY A 18 -42.30 21.89 -6.06
C GLY A 18 -40.81 21.82 -5.70
N ILE A 19 -40.28 20.61 -5.53
CA ILE A 19 -38.89 20.37 -5.14
C ILE A 19 -37.98 20.35 -6.38
N LEU A 20 -36.91 21.14 -6.37
CA LEU A 20 -35.90 21.13 -7.44
C LEU A 20 -34.91 19.97 -7.24
N ARG A 21 -34.69 19.18 -8.28
CA ARG A 21 -33.70 18.09 -8.33
C ARG A 21 -32.69 18.29 -9.45
N PHE A 22 -31.48 17.76 -9.25
CA PHE A 22 -30.42 17.67 -10.25
C PHE A 22 -29.92 16.24 -10.33
N TRP A 23 -30.15 15.55 -11.44
CA TRP A 23 -29.81 14.12 -11.60
C TRP A 23 -30.26 13.27 -10.38
N ASP A 24 -31.54 13.41 -10.01
CA ASP A 24 -32.18 12.74 -8.86
C ASP A 24 -31.69 13.17 -7.45
N ARG A 25 -30.84 14.19 -7.35
CA ARG A 25 -30.39 14.76 -6.07
C ARG A 25 -31.17 15.99 -5.70
N LEU A 26 -31.44 16.17 -4.41
CA LEU A 26 -32.13 17.32 -3.89
C LEU A 26 -31.28 18.59 -4.07
N CYS A 27 -31.79 19.56 -4.84
CA CYS A 27 -31.13 20.86 -4.97
C CYS A 27 -31.41 21.70 -3.75
N VAL A 28 -30.37 21.93 -2.94
CA VAL A 28 -30.46 22.82 -1.78
C VAL A 28 -30.41 24.26 -2.30
N LEU A 29 -31.55 24.95 -2.21
CA LEU A 29 -31.69 26.35 -2.60
C LEU A 29 -30.70 27.23 -1.82
N ALA A 30 -30.41 28.43 -2.34
CA ALA A 30 -29.34 29.32 -1.88
C ALA A 30 -29.44 29.81 -0.41
N LYS A 31 -30.44 29.36 0.37
CA LYS A 31 -30.55 29.71 1.78
C LYS A 31 -29.43 29.03 2.57
N GLN A 32 -28.51 29.85 3.08
CA GLN A 32 -27.33 29.36 3.79
C GLN A 32 -27.66 28.52 5.03
N SER A 33 -28.75 28.85 5.74
CA SER A 33 -29.15 28.15 6.97
C SER A 33 -29.38 26.64 6.77
N ILE A 34 -29.94 26.24 5.62
CA ILE A 34 -30.22 24.82 5.33
C ILE A 34 -28.91 24.07 5.05
N LYS A 35 -27.99 24.72 4.32
CA LYS A 35 -26.66 24.15 4.06
C LYS A 35 -25.91 23.94 5.37
N ASP A 36 -25.94 24.92 6.26
CA ASP A 36 -25.25 24.84 7.55
C ASP A 36 -25.79 23.71 8.43
N GLU A 37 -27.11 23.46 8.40
CA GLU A 37 -27.74 22.36 9.13
C GLU A 37 -27.33 20.99 8.56
N ILE A 38 -27.33 20.84 7.23
CA ILE A 38 -26.84 19.62 6.55
C ILE A 38 -25.36 19.38 6.88
N LEU A 39 -24.54 20.42 6.81
CA LEU A 39 -23.11 20.33 7.13
C LEU A 39 -22.89 19.97 8.61
N LYS A 40 -23.70 20.54 9.51
CA LYS A 40 -23.66 20.24 10.93
C LYS A 40 -24.01 18.79 11.21
N GLU A 41 -25.11 18.29 10.67
CA GLU A 41 -25.52 16.89 10.89
C GLU A 41 -24.49 15.93 10.30
N ALA A 42 -24.04 16.16 9.07
CA ALA A 42 -23.06 15.29 8.42
C ALA A 42 -21.70 15.28 9.14
N HIS A 43 -21.35 16.32 9.91
CA HIS A 43 -20.06 16.42 10.58
C HIS A 43 -20.08 16.08 12.08
N TYR A 44 -21.14 16.45 12.79
CA TYR A 44 -21.27 16.35 14.25
C TYR A 44 -22.18 15.21 14.72
N SER A 45 -22.84 14.49 13.82
CA SER A 45 -23.61 13.31 14.20
C SER A 45 -22.71 12.29 14.90
N HIS A 46 -23.23 11.67 15.98
CA HIS A 46 -22.51 10.65 16.74
C HIS A 46 -22.00 9.49 15.85
N TYR A 47 -22.68 9.24 14.73
CA TYR A 47 -22.34 8.16 13.80
C TYR A 47 -21.29 8.53 12.75
N THR A 48 -21.04 9.83 12.50
CA THR A 48 -20.17 10.25 11.38
C THR A 48 -18.71 10.46 11.79
N LEU A 49 -18.42 10.55 13.10
CA LEU A 49 -17.08 10.60 13.69
C LEU A 49 -16.16 11.64 13.02
N HIS A 50 -16.65 12.87 12.81
CA HIS A 50 -15.88 13.97 12.22
C HIS A 50 -15.19 13.60 10.88
N PRO A 51 -15.99 13.28 9.84
CA PRO A 51 -15.46 12.84 8.56
C PRO A 51 -14.59 13.94 7.93
N GLY A 52 -13.51 13.54 7.24
CA GLY A 52 -12.74 14.46 6.41
C GLY A 52 -13.57 14.97 5.23
N GLY A 53 -13.20 16.13 4.67
CA GLY A 53 -13.98 16.79 3.61
C GLY A 53 -14.28 15.92 2.39
N ASN A 54 -13.35 15.04 1.99
CA ASN A 54 -13.59 14.10 0.88
C ASN A 54 -14.68 13.07 1.21
N LYS A 55 -14.66 12.49 2.41
CA LYS A 55 -15.67 11.52 2.86
C LYS A 55 -17.04 12.20 2.95
N MET A 56 -17.08 13.34 3.65
CA MET A 56 -18.29 14.13 3.80
C MET A 56 -18.92 14.54 2.46
N TYR A 57 -18.10 14.88 1.46
CA TYR A 57 -18.58 15.15 0.09
C TYR A 57 -19.17 13.92 -0.59
N GLN A 58 -18.54 12.75 -0.49
CA GLN A 58 -19.06 11.53 -1.11
C GLN A 58 -20.37 11.06 -0.47
N ASP A 59 -20.50 11.27 0.85
CA ASP A 59 -21.72 10.93 1.59
C ASP A 59 -22.86 11.88 1.19
N LEU A 60 -22.62 13.19 1.20
CA LEU A 60 -23.64 14.20 0.87
C LEU A 60 -24.03 14.21 -0.61
N LYS A 61 -23.09 13.92 -1.52
CA LYS A 61 -23.34 13.91 -2.98
C LYS A 61 -24.38 12.88 -3.40
N GLN A 62 -24.66 11.86 -2.59
CA GLN A 62 -25.67 10.86 -2.92
C GLN A 62 -27.09 11.44 -2.88
N SER A 63 -27.35 12.38 -1.97
CA SER A 63 -28.69 12.90 -1.71
C SER A 63 -28.87 14.38 -2.05
N TYR A 64 -27.80 15.17 -1.96
CA TYR A 64 -27.87 16.63 -2.09
C TYR A 64 -26.99 17.17 -3.21
N TRP A 65 -27.38 18.33 -3.73
CA TRP A 65 -26.59 19.11 -4.65
C TRP A 65 -26.77 20.61 -4.41
N TRP A 66 -25.67 21.36 -4.44
CA TRP A 66 -25.67 22.82 -4.56
C TRP A 66 -24.38 23.33 -5.17
N ASN A 67 -24.41 24.57 -5.67
CA ASN A 67 -23.22 25.19 -6.25
C ASN A 67 -22.12 25.38 -5.20
N ASN A 68 -20.89 25.00 -5.54
CA ASN A 68 -19.71 25.03 -4.67
C ASN A 68 -19.76 24.09 -3.44
N MET A 69 -20.61 23.06 -3.42
CA MET A 69 -20.72 22.10 -2.31
C MET A 69 -19.38 21.57 -1.79
N LYS A 70 -18.47 21.18 -2.67
CA LYS A 70 -17.15 20.67 -2.28
C LYS A 70 -16.30 21.71 -1.52
N ARG A 71 -16.39 22.99 -1.93
CA ARG A 71 -15.69 24.09 -1.27
C ARG A 71 -16.31 24.38 0.10
N ASP A 72 -17.64 24.47 0.16
CA ASP A 72 -18.35 24.74 1.42
C ASP A 72 -18.07 23.65 2.46
N ILE A 73 -18.04 22.37 2.04
CA ILE A 73 -17.66 21.23 2.90
C ILE A 73 -16.21 21.36 3.39
N ALA A 74 -15.28 21.71 2.50
CA ALA A 74 -13.87 21.87 2.87
C ALA A 74 -13.68 23.00 3.90
N GLU A 75 -14.32 24.16 3.68
CA GLU A 75 -14.29 25.28 4.62
C GLU A 75 -14.91 24.93 5.97
N TYR A 76 -16.01 24.15 5.98
CA TYR A 76 -16.66 23.71 7.21
C TYR A 76 -15.77 22.79 8.04
N VAL A 77 -15.20 21.75 7.40
CA VAL A 77 -14.29 20.81 8.08
C VAL A 77 -13.01 21.51 8.55
N GLN A 78 -12.50 22.46 7.77
CA GLN A 78 -11.35 23.28 8.18
C GLN A 78 -11.61 24.12 9.42
N LYS A 79 -12.84 24.59 9.66
CA LYS A 79 -13.22 25.37 10.85
C LYS A 79 -13.49 24.52 12.10
N CYS A 80 -13.56 23.19 11.97
CA CYS A 80 -13.80 22.32 13.12
C CYS A 80 -12.57 22.21 14.03
N MET A 81 -12.68 22.71 15.26
CA MET A 81 -11.61 22.66 16.26
C MET A 81 -11.13 21.23 16.57
N VAL A 82 -12.06 20.26 16.67
CA VAL A 82 -11.72 18.86 16.93
C VAL A 82 -10.89 18.27 15.79
N CYS A 83 -11.33 18.51 14.54
CA CYS A 83 -10.58 18.07 13.36
C CYS A 83 -9.19 18.72 13.29
N GLN A 84 -9.08 20.01 13.60
CA GLN A 84 -7.81 20.72 13.59
C GLN A 84 -6.83 20.16 14.63
N GLN A 85 -7.29 19.87 15.84
CA GLN A 85 -6.44 19.34 16.91
C GLN A 85 -5.97 17.91 16.61
N VAL A 86 -6.86 17.05 16.10
CA VAL A 86 -6.53 15.64 15.81
C VAL A 86 -5.71 15.49 14.53
N LYS A 87 -5.96 16.32 13.50
CA LYS A 87 -5.28 16.24 12.20
C LYS A 87 -4.12 17.23 12.05
N ALA A 88 -3.75 17.94 13.12
CA ALA A 88 -2.55 18.77 13.08
C ALA A 88 -1.36 17.91 12.66
N GLU A 89 -0.68 18.35 11.61
CA GLU A 89 0.54 17.70 11.13
C GLU A 89 1.64 17.99 12.15
N HIS A 90 1.78 17.09 13.13
CA HIS A 90 2.82 17.18 14.16
C HIS A 90 4.21 16.78 13.63
N GLN A 91 4.26 16.30 12.38
CA GLN A 91 5.52 15.96 11.72
C GLN A 91 6.12 17.22 11.13
N ARG A 92 7.39 17.48 11.43
CA ARG A 92 8.15 18.48 10.68
C ARG A 92 8.15 18.07 9.21
N PRO A 93 8.09 19.02 8.26
CA PRO A 93 8.21 18.70 6.85
C PRO A 93 9.43 17.80 6.67
N ALA A 94 9.24 16.64 6.07
CA ALA A 94 10.31 15.67 5.88
C ALA A 94 11.45 16.39 5.13
N GLY A 95 12.65 16.39 5.73
CA GLY A 95 13.83 16.95 5.09
C GLY A 95 14.15 16.22 3.78
N LEU A 96 15.09 16.76 3.00
CA LEU A 96 15.61 16.06 1.83
C LEU A 96 16.13 14.68 2.25
N LEU A 97 15.58 13.63 1.64
CA LEU A 97 16.06 12.26 1.84
C LEU A 97 17.54 12.20 1.46
N GLN A 98 18.39 11.81 2.40
CA GLN A 98 19.81 11.58 2.15
C GLN A 98 19.99 10.13 1.71
N PRO A 99 20.23 9.86 0.40
CA PRO A 99 20.44 8.50 -0.05
C PRO A 99 21.72 7.94 0.55
N LEU A 100 21.63 6.71 1.07
CA LEU A 100 22.82 6.00 1.53
C LEU A 100 23.73 5.67 0.33
N PRO A 101 25.07 5.72 0.51
CA PRO A 101 26.00 5.38 -0.55
C PRO A 101 25.72 3.98 -1.11
N ILE A 102 25.90 3.83 -2.42
CA ILE A 102 25.75 2.57 -3.12
C ILE A 102 27.00 1.74 -2.81
N PRO A 103 26.87 0.49 -2.31
CA PRO A 103 28.02 -0.36 -2.05
C PRO A 103 28.73 -0.75 -3.36
N GLU A 104 30.04 -0.96 -3.31
CA GLU A 104 30.82 -1.38 -4.48
C GLU A 104 30.75 -2.90 -4.66
N TRP A 105 30.65 -3.64 -3.56
CA TRP A 105 30.70 -5.10 -3.58
C TRP A 105 29.41 -5.74 -3.06
N LYS A 106 29.09 -6.92 -3.60
CA LYS A 106 27.99 -7.74 -3.10
C LYS A 106 28.25 -8.05 -1.63
N TRP A 107 27.22 -7.94 -0.80
CA TRP A 107 27.28 -8.25 0.64
C TRP A 107 28.12 -7.30 1.50
N GLU A 108 28.62 -6.21 0.93
CA GLU A 108 29.28 -5.13 1.68
C GLU A 108 28.30 -4.39 2.59
N SER A 109 27.07 -4.19 2.11
CA SER A 109 26.03 -3.50 2.87
C SER A 109 24.73 -4.28 2.84
N ILE A 110 24.28 -4.70 4.03
CA ILE A 110 23.13 -5.57 4.22
C ILE A 110 22.10 -4.84 5.06
N THR A 111 20.84 -4.92 4.67
CA THR A 111 19.71 -4.48 5.50
C THR A 111 18.98 -5.70 6.03
N MET A 112 18.62 -5.66 7.31
CA MET A 112 17.91 -6.74 7.98
C MET A 112 16.62 -6.21 8.59
N ASP A 113 15.54 -7.00 8.51
CA ASP A 113 14.25 -6.66 9.11
C ASP A 113 13.50 -7.90 9.59
N PHE A 114 12.58 -7.72 10.55
CA PHE A 114 11.77 -8.79 11.12
C PHE A 114 10.29 -8.53 10.85
N VAL A 115 9.68 -9.38 10.03
CA VAL A 115 8.22 -9.41 9.87
C VAL A 115 7.65 -10.37 10.91
N THR A 116 6.85 -9.85 11.83
CA THR A 116 6.28 -10.62 12.96
C THR A 116 4.74 -10.62 12.92
N GLY A 117 4.11 -11.42 13.78
CA GLY A 117 2.64 -11.50 13.86
C GLY A 117 2.03 -12.62 13.01
N PHE A 118 2.83 -13.56 12.53
CA PHE A 118 2.33 -14.72 11.81
C PHE A 118 1.77 -15.78 12.76
N PRO A 119 0.78 -16.58 12.31
CA PRO A 119 0.40 -17.81 12.99
C PRO A 119 1.61 -18.72 13.19
N THR A 120 1.62 -19.42 14.32
CA THR A 120 2.73 -20.34 14.63
C THR A 120 2.63 -21.58 13.74
N THR A 121 3.69 -21.84 12.98
CA THR A 121 3.81 -23.05 12.15
C THR A 121 3.97 -24.32 13.00
N THR A 122 3.81 -25.51 12.41
CA THR A 122 4.05 -26.80 13.09
C THR A 122 5.47 -26.94 13.65
N LYS A 123 6.46 -26.28 13.02
CA LYS A 123 7.86 -26.22 13.50
C LYS A 123 8.08 -25.12 14.57
N GLY A 124 7.05 -24.35 14.89
CA GLY A 124 7.03 -23.32 15.92
C GLY A 124 7.56 -21.95 15.47
N HIS A 125 7.76 -21.71 14.18
CA HIS A 125 8.13 -20.39 13.65
C HIS A 125 6.92 -19.47 13.57
N ASN A 126 7.09 -18.20 13.93
CA ASN A 126 6.05 -17.17 13.97
C ASN A 126 6.52 -15.80 13.47
N ALA A 127 7.72 -15.74 12.89
CA ALA A 127 8.29 -14.55 12.31
C ALA A 127 9.18 -14.91 11.10
N ILE A 128 9.34 -13.94 10.20
CA ILE A 128 10.24 -14.03 9.04
C ILE A 128 11.33 -13.00 9.24
N TRP A 129 12.57 -13.45 9.23
CA TRP A 129 13.75 -12.59 9.19
C TRP A 129 14.15 -12.37 7.74
N VAL A 130 14.13 -11.11 7.32
CA VAL A 130 14.48 -10.67 5.97
C VAL A 130 15.91 -10.13 6.01
N VAL A 131 16.76 -10.66 5.14
CA VAL A 131 18.15 -10.19 4.95
C VAL A 131 18.30 -9.81 3.49
N ILE A 132 18.66 -8.56 3.21
CA ILE A 132 18.74 -8.04 1.85
C ILE A 132 20.12 -7.47 1.59
N ASP A 133 20.77 -7.92 0.52
CA ASP A 133 21.96 -7.26 -0.01
C ASP A 133 21.55 -5.96 -0.72
N ARG A 134 22.07 -4.82 -0.26
CA ARG A 134 21.64 -3.51 -0.79
C ARG A 134 22.06 -3.30 -2.24
N LEU A 135 23.14 -3.92 -2.69
CA LEU A 135 23.64 -3.79 -4.05
C LEU A 135 22.78 -4.56 -5.05
N THR A 136 22.64 -5.88 -4.86
CA THR A 136 21.90 -6.74 -5.79
C THR A 136 20.38 -6.73 -5.57
N LYS A 137 19.92 -6.21 -4.43
CA LYS A 137 18.53 -6.32 -3.95
C LYS A 137 18.07 -7.77 -3.76
N SER A 138 19.00 -8.72 -3.70
CA SER A 138 18.67 -10.12 -3.38
C SER A 138 18.20 -10.22 -1.94
N ALA A 139 17.00 -10.78 -1.75
CA ALA A 139 16.34 -10.91 -0.45
C ALA A 139 16.29 -12.36 0.00
N HIS A 140 16.72 -12.62 1.23
CA HIS A 140 16.70 -13.91 1.88
C HIS A 140 15.70 -13.91 3.02
N PHE A 141 14.75 -14.84 2.95
CA PHE A 141 13.70 -15.02 3.94
C PHE A 141 14.01 -16.23 4.82
N ILE A 142 14.22 -16.00 6.11
CA ILE A 142 14.53 -17.04 7.09
C ILE A 142 13.37 -17.12 8.07
N ALA A 143 12.71 -18.28 8.14
CA ALA A 143 11.70 -18.52 9.16
C ALA A 143 12.37 -18.62 10.54
N ILE A 144 11.91 -17.81 11.49
CA ILE A 144 12.46 -17.73 12.85
C ILE A 144 11.35 -17.79 13.91
N LYS A 145 11.75 -17.95 15.17
CA LYS A 145 10.86 -17.74 16.31
C LYS A 145 11.21 -16.41 16.96
N LYS A 146 10.20 -15.58 17.24
CA LYS A 146 10.36 -14.29 17.94
C LYS A 146 11.07 -14.44 19.29
N SER A 147 10.93 -15.60 19.94
CA SER A 147 11.55 -15.91 21.23
C SER A 147 13.00 -16.41 21.15
N TRP A 148 13.61 -16.48 19.96
CA TRP A 148 15.00 -16.92 19.86
C TRP A 148 15.96 -15.89 20.47
N PRO A 149 16.98 -16.35 21.21
CA PRO A 149 18.04 -15.46 21.68
C PRO A 149 18.89 -14.98 20.49
N VAL A 150 19.53 -13.82 20.67
CA VAL A 150 20.39 -13.20 19.65
C VAL A 150 21.53 -14.14 19.23
N THR A 151 22.08 -14.94 20.15
CA THR A 151 23.12 -15.94 19.85
C THR A 151 22.66 -16.93 18.78
N LYS A 152 21.45 -17.47 18.93
CA LYS A 152 20.85 -18.39 17.95
C LYS A 152 20.55 -17.70 16.62
N LEU A 153 20.14 -16.43 16.64
CA LEU A 153 19.97 -15.65 15.41
C LEU A 153 21.31 -15.46 14.69
N ALA A 154 22.37 -15.08 15.40
CA ALA A 154 23.71 -14.91 14.82
C ALA A 154 24.25 -16.21 14.22
N GLU A 155 24.14 -17.33 14.94
CA GLU A 155 24.51 -18.65 14.42
C GLU A 155 23.72 -19.02 13.16
N THR A 156 22.41 -18.78 13.18
CA THR A 156 21.53 -19.05 12.04
C THR A 156 21.91 -18.18 10.84
N TYR A 157 22.25 -16.90 11.08
CA TYR A 157 22.68 -15.97 10.04
C TYR A 157 23.96 -16.44 9.36
N VAL A 158 25.02 -16.69 10.14
CA VAL A 158 26.32 -17.15 9.60
C VAL A 158 26.12 -18.44 8.80
N LYS A 159 25.38 -19.40 9.36
CA LYS A 159 25.09 -20.67 8.69
C LYS A 159 24.32 -20.48 7.38
N LYS A 160 23.29 -19.65 7.36
CA LYS A 160 22.45 -19.45 6.16
C LYS A 160 23.16 -18.64 5.08
N MET A 161 23.92 -17.61 5.47
CA MET A 161 24.64 -16.76 4.53
C MET A 161 25.86 -17.46 3.95
N SER A 162 26.63 -18.19 4.78
CA SER A 162 27.78 -18.99 4.31
C SER A 162 27.35 -20.01 3.26
N ASN A 163 26.28 -20.77 3.53
CA ASN A 163 25.76 -21.75 2.58
C ASN A 163 25.32 -21.11 1.25
N TYR A 164 24.76 -19.89 1.30
CA TYR A 164 24.37 -19.19 0.09
C TYR A 164 25.57 -18.67 -0.70
N MET A 165 26.58 -18.13 -0.01
CA MET A 165 27.82 -17.69 -0.66
C MET A 165 28.56 -18.87 -1.30
N GLU A 166 28.63 -20.01 -0.63
CA GLU A 166 29.25 -21.22 -1.17
C GLU A 166 28.47 -21.75 -2.39
N PHE A 167 27.13 -21.75 -2.34
CA PHE A 167 26.28 -22.09 -3.47
C PHE A 167 26.49 -21.15 -4.67
N LEU A 168 26.63 -19.84 -4.43
CA LEU A 168 26.92 -18.89 -5.50
C LEU A 168 28.32 -19.07 -6.07
N LEU A 169 29.34 -19.28 -5.23
CA LEU A 169 30.71 -19.50 -5.67
C LEU A 169 30.85 -20.77 -6.51
N THR A 170 30.21 -21.87 -6.08
CA THR A 170 30.17 -23.12 -6.85
C THR A 170 29.42 -22.95 -8.17
N SER A 171 28.29 -22.25 -8.16
CA SER A 171 27.53 -21.96 -9.40
C SER A 171 28.36 -21.09 -10.37
N PHE A 172 29.07 -20.08 -9.88
CA PHE A 172 29.96 -19.24 -10.71
C PHE A 172 31.16 -20.03 -11.23
N LEU A 173 31.77 -20.91 -10.42
CA LEU A 173 32.88 -21.76 -10.87
C LEU A 173 32.44 -22.76 -11.94
N ILE A 174 31.24 -23.35 -11.83
CA ILE A 174 30.68 -24.23 -12.87
C ILE A 174 30.47 -23.46 -14.18
N VAL A 175 29.98 -22.23 -14.12
CA VAL A 175 29.82 -21.37 -15.31
C VAL A 175 31.19 -21.03 -15.93
N ILE A 176 32.19 -20.69 -15.12
CA ILE A 176 33.54 -20.33 -15.61
C ILE A 176 34.27 -21.56 -16.16
N LEU A 177 34.24 -22.70 -15.47
CA LEU A 177 34.84 -23.96 -15.94
C LEU A 177 34.10 -24.54 -17.16
N GLY A 178 32.79 -24.37 -17.23
CA GLY A 178 31.97 -24.79 -18.37
C GLY A 178 32.24 -24.00 -19.66
N SER A 179 32.74 -22.76 -19.55
CA SER A 179 33.17 -21.97 -20.72
C SER A 179 34.55 -22.38 -21.29
N HIS A 180 35.26 -23.30 -20.63
CA HIS A 180 36.60 -23.75 -21.04
C HIS A 180 36.66 -25.23 -21.46
N LEU A 181 35.54 -25.96 -21.41
CA LEU A 181 35.43 -27.38 -21.78
C LEU A 181 34.21 -27.59 -22.69
N ASP A 182 34.42 -27.52 -24.00
CA ASP A 182 33.51 -28.10 -24.98
C ASP A 182 33.56 -29.63 -24.87
N CYS A 183 32.68 -30.26 -24.07
CA CYS A 183 32.48 -31.71 -24.15
C CYS A 183 31.07 -32.18 -23.76
N GLY A 184 30.13 -32.16 -24.70
CA GLY A 184 29.08 -33.18 -24.85
C GLY A 184 28.20 -33.58 -23.64
N ASN A 185 26.92 -33.18 -23.72
CA ASN A 185 25.72 -33.86 -23.20
C ASN A 185 25.56 -34.21 -21.69
N GLU A 186 26.59 -34.20 -20.84
CA GLU A 186 26.42 -34.46 -19.39
C GLU A 186 26.07 -33.20 -18.58
N TYR A 187 26.50 -32.01 -19.03
CA TYR A 187 26.26 -30.75 -18.31
C TYR A 187 24.80 -30.29 -18.36
N LYS A 188 24.04 -30.72 -19.38
CA LYS A 188 22.63 -30.36 -19.55
C LYS A 188 21.79 -30.92 -18.40
N THR A 189 22.09 -32.14 -17.98
CA THR A 189 21.46 -32.81 -16.84
C THR A 189 21.84 -32.13 -15.51
N ILE A 190 23.08 -31.64 -15.38
CA ILE A 190 23.56 -30.96 -14.16
C ILE A 190 22.98 -29.53 -14.06
N LEU A 191 22.87 -28.81 -15.17
CA LEU A 191 22.21 -27.50 -15.25
C LEU A 191 20.70 -27.61 -14.99
N GLU A 192 20.03 -28.65 -15.51
CA GLU A 192 18.62 -28.91 -15.21
C GLU A 192 18.42 -29.35 -13.74
N ALA A 193 19.31 -30.17 -13.19
CA ALA A 193 19.24 -30.56 -11.78
C ALA A 193 19.48 -29.38 -10.83
N SER A 194 20.43 -28.49 -11.14
CA SER A 194 20.69 -27.30 -10.34
C SER A 194 19.57 -26.26 -10.44
N TYR A 195 18.98 -26.05 -11.61
CA TYR A 195 17.82 -25.15 -11.79
C TYR A 195 16.58 -25.65 -11.01
N ASN A 196 16.36 -26.97 -10.95
CA ASN A 196 15.25 -27.60 -10.23
C ASN A 196 15.46 -27.68 -8.70
N LEU A 197 16.69 -27.45 -8.20
CA LEU A 197 17.00 -27.38 -6.77
C LEU A 197 16.91 -25.96 -6.20
N VAL A 198 16.77 -24.93 -7.04
CA VAL A 198 16.48 -23.56 -6.61
C VAL A 198 15.00 -23.49 -6.21
N PRO A 199 14.66 -23.11 -4.96
CA PRO A 199 13.28 -22.86 -4.60
C PRO A 199 12.75 -21.70 -5.46
N HIS A 200 11.91 -22.01 -6.45
CA HIS A 200 11.24 -20.97 -7.21
C HIS A 200 10.31 -20.18 -6.28
N PRO A 201 10.19 -18.85 -6.46
CA PRO A 201 9.17 -18.08 -5.78
C PRO A 201 7.83 -18.76 -6.03
N ILE A 202 7.07 -19.00 -4.95
CA ILE A 202 5.69 -19.44 -5.05
C ILE A 202 5.00 -18.45 -5.99
N ARG A 203 4.64 -18.90 -7.20
CA ARG A 203 3.79 -18.12 -8.09
C ARG A 203 2.52 -17.85 -7.29
N LYS A 204 2.22 -16.58 -7.03
CA LYS A 204 0.88 -16.21 -6.57
C LYS A 204 -0.11 -16.82 -7.56
N PRO A 205 -1.20 -17.45 -7.11
CA PRO A 205 -2.28 -17.84 -8.01
C PRO A 205 -2.68 -16.61 -8.82
N THR A 206 -2.40 -16.66 -10.12
CA THR A 206 -2.88 -15.69 -11.09
C THR A 206 -4.40 -15.84 -11.15
N ASP A 207 -5.08 -14.75 -10.82
CA ASP A 207 -6.44 -14.39 -11.20
C ASP A 207 -7.52 -15.47 -11.07
N SER A 208 -8.30 -15.36 -10.00
CA SER A 208 -9.71 -15.78 -10.01
C SER A 208 -10.43 -15.11 -11.19
N PRO A 209 -11.27 -15.82 -11.95
CA PRO A 209 -12.14 -15.21 -12.94
C PRO A 209 -13.03 -14.15 -12.26
N ARG A 210 -13.13 -12.95 -12.85
CA ARG A 210 -14.19 -12.01 -12.48
C ARG A 210 -15.52 -12.68 -12.75
N GLU A 211 -16.27 -12.96 -11.69
CA GLU A 211 -17.71 -13.15 -11.81
C GLU A 211 -18.37 -11.78 -12.02
N PRO A 212 -19.33 -11.65 -12.94
CA PRO A 212 -20.02 -10.39 -13.20
C PRO A 212 -21.27 -10.29 -12.31
N PHE A 213 -21.25 -9.39 -11.32
CA PHE A 213 -22.44 -8.70 -10.79
C PHE A 213 -22.05 -7.30 -10.31
#